data_AF-A0A6N2LNP3-F1
#
_entry.id   AF-A0A6N2LNP3-F1
#
_cell.length_a   1.000
_cell.length_b   1.000
_cell.length_c   1.000
_cell.angle_alpha   90.00
_cell.angle_beta   90.00
_cell.angle_gamma   90.00
#
_symmetry.space_group_name_H-M   'P 1'
#
loop_
_entity.id
_entity.type
_entity.pdbx_description
1 polymer ?
#
loop_
_entity_poly.entity_id
_entity_poly.type
_entity_poly.pdbx_seq_one_letter_code
_entity_poly.pdbx_strand_id
1 'polypeptide(L)'
;MKELHSLKPIRGPDPNYNDICFSGAGSDISQQSSTFPAVEMVFGNGQKLLLSPENYLFRHSKVHGAYCLGIFQNGKDPTTLLGGIVVRNTLVFYDRENSKIGFWKTNCSELWERLHVDGAPPLAPSSSYVNNSSTEMPPSMAPTDQQHYGLPDEKKIGQITFEMMLNVNYSDLKLHISELAEFIAQELGINSSQVHMLNSMEKGNASYIEWDVVPSGSADCISNVTAISIIARVAEYHMQLPDTFGSYHLINWEIKAAAKRNIFCCWF
;
A
#
# COMPACT_ATOMS: atom_id res chain seq x y z
N MET A 1 -39.11 29.65 14.70
CA MET A 1 -38.40 28.37 14.63
C MET A 1 -39.45 27.29 14.45
N LYS A 2 -39.47 26.59 13.31
CA LYS A 2 -40.37 25.43 13.12
C LYS A 2 -39.77 24.27 13.91
N GLU A 3 -40.52 23.69 14.85
CA GLU A 3 -40.11 22.48 15.55
C GLU A 3 -39.81 21.38 14.52
N LEU A 4 -38.55 20.93 14.49
CA LEU A 4 -38.16 19.69 13.83
C LEU A 4 -39.04 18.58 14.41
N HIS A 5 -39.69 17.80 13.55
CA HIS A 5 -40.45 16.60 13.94
C HIS A 5 -39.71 15.86 15.06
N SER A 6 -40.32 15.81 16.25
CA SER A 6 -39.59 15.57 17.50
C SER A 6 -38.94 14.20 17.51
N LEU A 7 -37.62 14.16 17.30
CA LEU A 7 -36.81 12.98 17.52
C LEU A 7 -37.06 12.46 18.94
N LYS A 8 -37.44 11.20 19.06
CA LYS A 8 -37.71 10.59 20.37
C LYS A 8 -36.50 9.77 20.81
N PRO A 9 -35.92 10.06 21.99
CA PRO A 9 -34.83 9.26 22.51
C PRO A 9 -35.33 7.82 22.77
N ILE A 10 -34.52 6.85 22.36
CA ILE A 10 -34.78 5.41 22.57
C ILE A 10 -33.52 4.74 23.11
N ARG A 11 -33.68 3.55 23.70
CA ARG A 11 -32.54 2.73 24.12
C ARG A 11 -31.79 2.19 22.91
N GLY A 12 -30.50 1.91 23.10
CA GLY A 12 -29.67 1.22 22.12
C GLY A 12 -30.14 -0.20 21.79
N PRO A 13 -29.68 -0.75 20.66
CA PRO A 13 -30.04 -2.09 20.22
C PRO A 13 -29.48 -3.17 21.15
N ASP A 14 -28.30 -2.96 21.73
CA ASP A 14 -27.68 -3.86 22.71
C ASP A 14 -27.85 -3.28 24.13
N PRO A 15 -28.57 -3.96 25.04
CA PRO A 15 -28.78 -3.48 26.40
C PRO A 15 -27.49 -3.42 27.25
N ASN A 16 -26.40 -4.06 26.83
CA ASN A 16 -25.12 -4.03 27.54
C ASN A 16 -24.37 -2.70 27.35
N TYR A 17 -24.74 -1.92 26.32
CA TYR A 17 -24.13 -0.63 26.00
C TYR A 17 -25.13 0.50 26.22
N ASN A 18 -24.63 1.64 26.71
CA ASN A 18 -25.45 2.82 26.93
C ASN A 18 -25.39 3.75 25.71
N ASP A 19 -25.93 3.28 24.59
CA ASP A 19 -25.94 4.02 23.33
C ASP A 19 -26.95 5.16 23.38
N ILE A 20 -26.57 6.32 22.85
CA ILE A 20 -27.48 7.46 22.66
C ILE A 20 -28.16 7.29 21.31
N CYS A 21 -29.47 7.01 21.31
CA CYS A 21 -30.23 6.74 20.10
C CYS A 21 -31.51 7.56 19.99
N PHE A 22 -31.94 7.83 18.76
CA PHE A 22 -33.12 8.60 18.44
C PHE A 22 -33.96 7.89 17.39
N SER A 23 -35.28 7.91 17.56
CA SER A 23 -36.27 7.43 16.59
C SER A 23 -37.05 8.57 15.95
N GLY A 24 -37.66 8.30 14.79
CA GLY A 24 -38.47 9.28 14.06
C GLY A 24 -37.72 10.06 12.99
N ALA A 25 -36.49 9.65 12.65
CA ALA A 25 -35.67 10.30 11.63
C ALA A 25 -35.95 9.84 10.19
N GLY A 26 -36.83 8.84 10.02
CA GLY A 26 -37.05 8.19 8.72
C GLY A 26 -35.94 7.22 8.34
N SER A 27 -36.24 6.33 7.38
CA SER A 27 -35.33 5.26 6.95
C SER A 27 -34.41 5.64 5.79
N ASP A 28 -34.71 6.74 5.11
CA ASP A 28 -33.95 7.26 3.99
C ASP A 28 -32.67 7.96 4.48
N ILE A 29 -31.51 7.43 4.10
CA ILE A 29 -30.19 8.01 4.46
C ILE A 29 -30.04 9.40 3.84
N SER A 30 -30.57 9.60 2.63
CA SER A 30 -30.43 10.86 1.91
C SER A 30 -31.12 12.03 2.64
N GLN A 31 -32.10 11.73 3.49
CA GLN A 31 -32.84 12.71 4.29
C GLN A 31 -32.26 12.89 5.70
N GLN A 32 -31.25 12.11 6.11
CA GLN A 32 -30.65 12.28 7.45
C GLN A 32 -30.06 13.67 7.65
N SER A 33 -29.49 14.27 6.60
CA SER A 33 -28.94 15.63 6.63
C SER A 33 -29.99 16.72 6.90
N SER A 34 -31.28 16.43 6.69
CA SER A 34 -32.38 17.34 7.04
C SER A 34 -32.78 17.27 8.51
N THR A 35 -32.41 16.17 9.19
CA THR A 35 -32.81 15.87 10.58
C THR A 35 -31.65 16.03 11.56
N PHE A 36 -30.44 15.62 11.17
CA PHE A 36 -29.23 15.68 11.98
C PHE A 36 -28.20 16.62 11.35
N PRO A 37 -27.50 17.44 12.16
CA PRO A 37 -26.58 18.45 11.64
C PRO A 37 -25.31 17.83 11.07
N ALA A 38 -24.62 18.54 10.20
CA ALA A 38 -23.21 18.24 9.93
C ALA A 38 -22.36 18.66 11.14
N VAL A 39 -21.28 17.94 11.41
CA VAL A 39 -20.33 18.26 12.49
C VAL A 39 -18.93 18.41 11.94
N GLU A 40 -18.12 19.28 12.53
CA GLU A 40 -16.73 19.49 12.14
C GLU A 40 -15.79 18.85 13.16
N MET A 41 -14.90 17.99 12.69
CA MET A 41 -13.74 17.55 13.46
C MET A 41 -12.58 18.52 13.18
N VAL A 42 -12.17 19.27 14.20
CA VAL A 42 -11.15 20.32 14.09
C VAL A 42 -9.81 19.77 14.60
N PHE A 43 -8.79 19.78 13.75
CA PHE A 43 -7.44 19.35 14.08
C PHE A 43 -6.64 20.49 14.73
N GLY A 44 -5.54 20.15 15.41
CA GLY A 44 -4.71 21.12 16.15
C GLY A 44 -4.10 22.24 15.28
N ASN A 45 -3.99 22.03 13.96
CA ASN A 45 -3.54 23.03 12.99
C ASN A 45 -4.69 23.90 12.41
N GLY A 46 -5.91 23.76 12.94
CA GLY A 46 -7.10 24.49 12.48
C GLY A 46 -7.78 23.91 11.23
N GLN A 47 -7.21 22.88 10.60
CA GLN A 47 -7.89 22.17 9.52
C GLN A 47 -9.12 21.44 10.04
N LYS A 48 -10.11 21.26 9.18
CA LYS A 48 -11.40 20.69 9.56
C LYS A 48 -11.80 19.56 8.63
N LEU A 49 -12.33 18.50 9.19
CA LEU A 49 -13.03 17.44 8.47
C LEU A 49 -14.53 17.57 8.72
N LEU A 50 -15.29 17.85 7.67
CA LEU A 50 -16.75 17.91 7.73
C LEU A 50 -17.32 16.48 7.71
N LEU A 51 -18.06 16.13 8.75
CA LEU A 51 -18.71 14.84 8.93
C LEU A 51 -20.22 14.99 8.70
N SER A 52 -20.74 14.26 7.72
CA SER A 52 -22.18 14.10 7.51
C SER A 52 -22.77 13.15 8.57
N PRO A 53 -24.10 13.12 8.78
CA PRO A 53 -24.75 12.20 9.72
C PRO A 53 -24.31 10.73 9.58
N GLU A 54 -24.08 10.26 8.35
CA GLU A 54 -23.58 8.90 8.07
C GLU A 54 -22.18 8.61 8.64
N ASN A 55 -21.40 9.64 9.01
CA ASN A 55 -20.06 9.51 9.57
C ASN A 55 -20.02 9.43 11.09
N TYR A 56 -21.13 9.76 11.77
CA TYR A 56 -21.21 9.69 13.22
C TYR A 56 -22.49 9.01 13.74
N LEU A 57 -23.40 8.59 12.86
CA LEU A 57 -24.60 7.83 13.22
C LEU A 57 -24.59 6.44 12.60
N PHE A 58 -24.82 5.42 13.42
CA PHE A 58 -25.10 4.07 12.94
C PHE A 58 -26.59 3.74 13.08
N ARG A 59 -27.07 2.81 12.24
CA ARG A 59 -28.49 2.41 12.23
C ARG A 59 -28.83 1.56 13.44
N HIS A 60 -29.99 1.81 14.04
CA HIS A 60 -30.52 0.98 15.10
C HIS A 60 -31.05 -0.35 14.51
N SER A 61 -30.48 -1.48 14.90
CA SER A 61 -30.80 -2.78 14.29
C SER A 61 -32.22 -3.28 14.55
N LYS A 62 -32.86 -2.85 15.65
CA LYS A 62 -34.20 -3.32 16.06
C LYS A 62 -35.36 -2.35 15.78
N VAL A 63 -35.08 -1.07 15.52
CA VAL A 63 -36.11 -0.02 15.41
C VAL A 63 -35.90 0.69 14.09
N HIS A 64 -36.86 0.55 13.18
CA HIS A 64 -36.76 1.11 11.84
C HIS A 64 -36.77 2.64 11.87
N GLY A 65 -35.90 3.28 11.08
CA GLY A 65 -35.77 4.74 11.06
C GLY A 65 -35.24 5.35 12.35
N ALA A 66 -34.54 4.55 13.17
CA ALA A 66 -33.81 5.02 14.33
C ALA A 66 -32.30 4.90 14.13
N TYR A 67 -31.58 5.84 14.75
CA TYR A 67 -30.13 6.00 14.61
C TYR A 67 -29.50 6.25 15.97
N CYS A 68 -28.25 5.83 16.11
CA CYS A 68 -27.48 5.91 17.33
C CYS A 68 -26.16 6.65 17.08
N LEU A 69 -25.73 7.42 18.07
CA LEU A 69 -24.48 8.15 18.03
C LEU A 69 -23.29 7.19 18.14
N GLY A 70 -22.42 7.19 17.13
CA GLY A 70 -21.17 6.41 17.06
C GLY A 70 -19.98 7.10 17.75
N ILE A 71 -20.24 7.92 18.77
CA ILE A 71 -19.21 8.63 19.55
C ILE A 71 -19.32 8.14 20.99
N PHE A 72 -18.26 7.52 21.48
CA PHE A 72 -18.22 6.87 22.78
C PHE A 72 -17.07 7.42 23.62
N GLN A 73 -17.23 7.37 24.95
CA GLN A 73 -16.14 7.69 25.86
C GLN A 73 -15.08 6.59 25.81
N ASN A 74 -13.82 6.95 25.58
CA ASN A 74 -12.68 6.03 25.55
C ASN A 74 -12.15 5.70 26.96
N GLY A 75 -13.06 5.48 27.91
CA GLY A 75 -12.72 5.21 29.31
C GLY A 75 -11.82 6.30 29.91
N LYS A 76 -10.63 5.92 30.39
CA LYS A 76 -9.62 6.82 30.97
C LYS A 76 -8.54 7.25 29.98
N ASP A 77 -8.56 6.73 28.77
CA ASP A 77 -7.56 7.04 27.75
C ASP A 77 -7.90 8.40 27.11
N PRO A 78 -6.97 9.37 27.12
CA PRO A 78 -7.21 10.69 26.53
C PRO A 78 -7.20 10.69 24.99
N THR A 79 -6.83 9.58 24.35
CA THR A 79 -6.79 9.46 22.89
C THR A 79 -8.20 9.27 22.31
N THR A 80 -8.38 9.76 21.07
CA THR A 80 -9.59 9.54 20.28
C THR A 80 -9.30 8.49 19.22
N LEU A 81 -10.09 7.41 19.22
CA LEU A 81 -10.01 6.36 18.20
C LEU A 81 -10.99 6.67 17.06
N LEU A 82 -10.45 6.87 15.86
CA LEU A 82 -11.25 7.11 14.66
C LEU A 82 -11.63 5.77 14.03
N GLY A 83 -12.87 5.33 14.24
CA GLY A 83 -13.41 4.11 13.66
C GLY A 83 -13.82 4.28 12.19
N GLY A 84 -14.09 3.16 11.51
CA GLY A 84 -14.42 3.13 10.07
C GLY A 84 -15.61 4.02 9.67
N ILE A 85 -16.55 4.26 10.58
CA ILE A 85 -17.70 5.15 10.31
C ILE A 85 -17.26 6.58 10.00
N VAL A 86 -16.24 7.11 10.69
CA VAL A 86 -15.75 8.49 10.51
C VAL A 86 -15.22 8.70 9.10
N VAL A 87 -14.59 7.67 8.53
CA VAL A 87 -13.97 7.71 7.20
C VAL A 87 -14.89 7.19 6.09
N ARG A 88 -16.15 6.90 6.40
CA ARG A 88 -17.12 6.44 5.39
C ARG A 88 -17.30 7.45 4.26
N ASN A 89 -17.26 6.96 3.01
CA ASN A 89 -17.24 7.78 1.80
C ASN A 89 -16.16 8.88 1.89
N THR A 90 -14.95 8.48 2.29
CA THR A 90 -13.79 9.35 2.39
C THR A 90 -12.57 8.62 1.86
N LEU A 91 -11.85 9.25 0.95
CA LEU A 91 -10.51 8.84 0.56
C LEU A 91 -9.53 9.31 1.64
N VAL A 92 -8.89 8.36 2.30
CA VAL A 92 -7.85 8.61 3.29
C VAL A 92 -6.50 8.39 2.64
N PHE A 93 -5.65 9.42 2.72
CA PHE A 93 -4.30 9.40 2.19
C PHE A 93 -3.30 9.34 3.32
N TYR A 94 -2.48 8.30 3.34
CA TYR A 94 -1.39 8.13 4.30
C TYR A 94 -0.07 8.47 3.63
N ASP A 95 0.38 9.69 3.86
CA ASP A 95 1.69 10.18 3.41
C ASP A 95 2.75 9.79 4.43
N ARG A 96 3.32 8.60 4.24
CA ARG A 96 4.32 8.06 5.16
C ARG A 96 5.68 8.74 5.00
N GLU A 97 5.92 9.38 3.86
CA GLU A 97 7.14 10.12 3.59
C GLU A 97 7.15 11.43 4.37
N ASN A 98 6.06 12.20 4.29
CA ASN A 98 5.93 13.49 4.95
C ASN A 98 5.28 13.43 6.34
N SER A 99 4.94 12.22 6.81
CA SER A 99 4.24 12.00 8.09
C SER A 99 2.91 12.76 8.18
N LYS A 100 2.14 12.73 7.09
CA LYS A 100 0.84 13.41 7.00
C LYS A 100 -0.28 12.42 6.74
N ILE A 101 -1.47 12.80 7.17
CA ILE A 101 -2.72 12.14 6.81
C ILE A 101 -3.62 13.16 6.12
N GLY A 102 -4.25 12.74 5.02
CA GLY A 102 -5.20 13.53 4.26
C GLY A 102 -6.58 12.87 4.26
N PHE A 103 -7.62 13.68 4.25
CA PHE A 103 -9.00 13.24 4.16
C PHE A 103 -9.67 13.97 3.00
N TRP A 104 -10.31 13.22 2.11
CA TRP A 104 -11.09 13.79 1.02
C TRP A 104 -12.45 13.11 0.94
N LYS A 105 -13.50 13.85 1.32
CA LYS A 105 -14.88 13.35 1.26
C LYS A 105 -15.27 13.11 -0.20
N THR A 106 -15.61 11.86 -0.54
CA THR A 106 -15.91 11.44 -1.90
C THR A 106 -16.77 10.18 -1.91
N ASN A 107 -17.56 9.96 -2.95
CA ASN A 107 -18.29 8.71 -3.11
C ASN A 107 -17.30 7.61 -3.53
N CYS A 108 -17.00 6.69 -2.61
CA CYS A 108 -15.98 5.66 -2.86
C CYS A 108 -16.38 4.65 -3.93
N SER A 109 -17.68 4.39 -4.08
CA SER A 109 -18.19 3.55 -5.17
C SER A 109 -17.99 4.24 -6.51
N GLU A 110 -18.36 5.51 -6.62
CA GLU A 110 -18.16 6.25 -7.86
C GLU A 110 -16.68 6.45 -8.19
N LEU A 111 -15.84 6.70 -7.18
CA LEU A 111 -14.40 6.80 -7.37
C LEU A 111 -13.80 5.48 -7.87
N TRP A 112 -14.22 4.35 -7.29
CA TRP A 112 -13.78 3.03 -7.73
C TRP A 112 -14.18 2.75 -9.19
N GLU A 113 -15.44 3.03 -9.55
CA GLU A 113 -15.95 2.88 -10.92
C GLU A 113 -15.26 3.82 -11.92
N ARG A 114 -14.80 5.00 -11.50
CA ARG A 114 -14.01 5.87 -12.39
C ARG A 114 -12.57 5.40 -12.56
N LEU A 115 -12.04 4.71 -11.56
CA LEU A 115 -10.64 4.33 -11.53
C LEU A 115 -10.33 3.03 -12.25
N HIS A 116 -11.32 2.20 -12.63
CA HIS A 116 -11.18 0.91 -13.34
C HIS A 116 -9.77 0.68 -13.94
N VAL A 117 -8.87 0.19 -13.09
CA VAL A 117 -7.58 -0.38 -13.48
C VAL A 117 -7.85 -1.87 -13.56
N ASP A 118 -7.69 -2.45 -14.75
CA ASP A 118 -7.69 -3.91 -14.92
C ASP A 118 -6.66 -4.52 -13.94
N GLY A 119 -7.14 -5.25 -12.92
CA GLY A 119 -6.26 -6.02 -12.02
C GLY A 119 -6.45 -5.85 -10.50
N ALA A 120 -7.50 -5.19 -10.00
CA ALA A 120 -7.76 -5.16 -8.56
C ALA A 120 -8.26 -6.53 -8.03
N PRO A 121 -7.74 -7.03 -6.89
CA PRO A 121 -8.26 -8.24 -6.25
C PRO A 121 -9.73 -8.08 -5.83
N PRO A 122 -10.53 -9.17 -5.83
CA PRO A 122 -11.93 -9.10 -5.39
C PRO A 122 -12.05 -8.64 -3.93
N LEU A 123 -13.13 -7.92 -3.63
CA LEU A 123 -13.56 -7.57 -2.27
C LEU A 123 -13.58 -8.81 -1.38
N ALA A 124 -12.85 -8.76 -0.26
CA ALA A 124 -12.92 -9.80 0.76
C ALA A 124 -14.34 -9.87 1.34
N PRO A 125 -14.99 -11.04 1.36
CA PRO A 125 -16.26 -11.19 2.04
C PRO A 125 -16.08 -11.04 3.55
N SER A 126 -17.09 -10.44 4.18
CA SER A 126 -17.18 -10.20 5.61
C SER A 126 -16.97 -11.49 6.42
N SER A 127 -16.21 -11.37 7.50
CA SER A 127 -15.77 -12.44 8.38
C SER A 127 -16.92 -13.33 8.89
N SER A 128 -16.77 -14.64 8.67
CA SER A 128 -17.46 -15.66 9.46
C SER A 128 -16.44 -16.35 10.37
N TYR A 129 -16.74 -16.31 11.67
CA TYR A 129 -15.95 -16.89 12.75
C TYR A 129 -15.99 -18.42 12.70
N VAL A 130 -14.83 -19.10 12.64
CA VAL A 130 -14.68 -20.49 13.13
C VAL A 130 -13.28 -20.70 13.73
N ASN A 131 -13.26 -21.34 14.89
CA ASN A 131 -12.16 -21.46 15.87
C ASN A 131 -11.07 -22.51 15.54
N ASN A 132 -9.87 -22.22 16.06
CA ASN A 132 -8.80 -23.06 16.64
C ASN A 132 -8.39 -24.39 15.97
N SER A 133 -7.08 -24.53 15.68
CA SER A 133 -6.18 -25.35 16.51
C SER A 133 -4.70 -25.10 16.20
N SER A 134 -3.91 -25.14 17.27
CA SER A 134 -2.46 -24.95 17.33
C SER A 134 -1.72 -26.24 16.94
N THR A 135 -0.61 -26.13 16.22
CA THR A 135 0.51 -27.08 16.37
C THR A 135 1.83 -26.40 16.00
N GLU A 136 2.59 -26.03 17.02
CA GLU A 136 3.99 -25.61 16.93
C GLU A 136 4.87 -26.78 16.51
N MET A 137 5.84 -26.53 15.62
CA MET A 137 6.92 -27.47 15.31
C MET A 137 8.27 -26.70 15.37
N PRO A 138 9.32 -27.28 15.96
CA PRO A 138 10.49 -26.54 16.44
C PRO A 138 11.50 -26.23 15.34
N PRO A 139 12.39 -25.23 15.53
CA PRO A 139 13.37 -24.84 14.52
C PRO A 139 14.55 -25.82 14.48
N SER A 140 14.91 -26.23 13.25
CA SER A 140 16.12 -27.00 12.96
C SER A 140 17.33 -26.07 12.84
N MET A 141 18.44 -26.46 13.47
CA MET A 141 19.73 -25.77 13.48
C MET A 141 20.37 -25.69 12.08
N ALA A 142 21.05 -24.58 11.81
CA ALA A 142 21.81 -24.30 10.59
C ALA A 142 23.27 -24.79 10.69
N PRO A 143 23.94 -25.06 9.55
CA PRO A 143 25.40 -25.04 9.46
C PRO A 143 25.92 -23.69 8.91
N THR A 144 27.07 -23.32 9.46
CA THR A 144 27.82 -22.06 9.38
C THR A 144 28.59 -21.86 8.07
N ASP A 145 29.01 -20.61 7.86
CA ASP A 145 30.01 -20.07 6.92
C ASP A 145 29.57 -19.73 5.48
N GLN A 146 28.98 -18.53 5.33
CA GLN A 146 29.19 -17.71 4.13
C GLN A 146 29.54 -16.28 4.54
N GLN A 147 30.56 -15.73 3.87
CA GLN A 147 31.14 -14.42 4.15
C GLN A 147 30.08 -13.32 4.05
N HIS A 148 30.03 -12.46 5.08
CA HIS A 148 29.05 -11.39 5.20
C HIS A 148 29.33 -10.27 4.19
N TYR A 149 28.52 -10.15 3.13
CA TYR A 149 28.27 -8.83 2.56
C TYR A 149 27.45 -8.06 3.60
N GLY A 150 28.02 -6.98 4.14
CA GLY A 150 27.33 -6.12 5.10
C GLY A 150 26.15 -5.42 4.43
N LEU A 151 25.00 -6.09 4.36
CA LEU A 151 23.73 -5.42 4.14
C LEU A 151 23.48 -4.50 5.34
N PRO A 152 23.11 -3.23 5.13
CA PRO A 152 22.75 -2.36 6.23
C PRO A 152 21.54 -2.95 6.94
N ASP A 153 21.72 -3.37 8.20
CA ASP A 153 20.64 -3.82 9.07
C ASP A 153 19.46 -2.83 8.99
N GLU A 154 18.26 -3.40 8.86
CA GLU A 154 16.94 -2.72 8.81
C GLU A 154 16.52 -1.97 7.53
N LYS A 155 17.36 -1.80 6.50
CA LYS A 155 16.91 -1.11 5.26
C LYS A 155 16.22 -2.06 4.28
N LYS A 156 14.90 -1.86 4.07
CA LYS A 156 14.15 -2.50 2.97
C LYS A 156 14.83 -2.18 1.64
N ILE A 157 15.23 -3.21 0.90
CA ILE A 157 15.92 -3.09 -0.39
C ILE A 157 14.88 -2.76 -1.46
N GLY A 158 14.92 -1.54 -1.97
CA GLY A 158 13.96 -1.06 -2.97
C GLY A 158 14.37 -1.47 -4.37
N GLN A 159 15.64 -1.25 -4.69
CA GLN A 159 16.19 -1.45 -6.02
C GLN A 159 17.67 -1.83 -5.90
N ILE A 160 18.16 -2.59 -6.87
CA ILE A 160 19.59 -2.83 -7.07
C ILE A 160 19.91 -2.32 -8.46
N THR A 161 20.77 -1.31 -8.56
CA THR A 161 21.21 -0.77 -9.85
C THR A 161 22.65 -1.16 -10.11
N PHE A 162 22.98 -1.40 -11.38
CA PHE A 162 24.35 -1.70 -11.78
C PHE A 162 24.63 -1.17 -13.18
N GLU A 163 25.86 -0.71 -13.38
CA GLU A 163 26.34 -0.21 -14.65
C GLU A 163 27.23 -1.25 -15.31
N MET A 164 26.93 -1.57 -16.57
CA MET A 164 27.74 -2.47 -17.38
C MET A 164 28.20 -1.80 -18.67
N MET A 165 29.44 -2.06 -19.05
CA MET A 165 29.99 -1.69 -20.34
C MET A 165 29.98 -2.91 -21.25
N LEU A 166 29.43 -2.78 -22.46
CA LEU A 166 29.48 -3.78 -23.53
C LEU A 166 30.31 -3.26 -24.69
N ASN A 167 31.18 -4.10 -25.25
CA ASN A 167 32.01 -3.77 -26.40
C ASN A 167 31.24 -3.95 -27.73
N VAL A 168 30.07 -3.31 -27.82
CA VAL A 168 29.19 -3.29 -28.98
C VAL A 168 28.66 -1.86 -29.15
N ASN A 169 28.44 -1.43 -30.39
CA ASN A 169 27.87 -0.12 -30.68
C ASN A 169 26.42 -0.05 -30.18
N TYR A 170 26.03 1.09 -29.61
CA TYR A 170 24.69 1.25 -29.06
C TYR A 170 23.60 1.12 -30.12
N SER A 171 23.87 1.51 -31.36
CA SER A 171 22.93 1.41 -32.48
C SER A 171 22.51 -0.05 -32.76
N ASP A 172 23.46 -0.97 -32.68
CA ASP A 172 23.21 -2.41 -32.88
C ASP A 172 22.56 -3.02 -31.62
N LEU A 173 23.10 -2.65 -30.45
CA LEU A 173 22.61 -3.10 -29.16
C LEU A 173 21.15 -2.70 -28.91
N LYS A 174 20.75 -1.51 -29.36
CA LYS A 174 19.42 -0.94 -29.17
C LYS A 174 18.30 -1.84 -29.70
N LEU A 175 18.57 -2.59 -30.77
CA LEU A 175 17.60 -3.52 -31.36
C LEU A 175 17.38 -4.77 -30.50
N HIS A 176 18.32 -5.07 -29.61
CA HIS A 176 18.36 -6.28 -28.79
C HIS A 176 18.33 -6.01 -27.27
N ILE A 177 17.99 -4.78 -26.84
CA ILE A 177 17.94 -4.43 -25.40
C ILE A 177 16.97 -5.31 -24.62
N SER A 178 15.79 -5.61 -25.19
CA SER A 178 14.79 -6.46 -24.53
C SER A 178 15.29 -7.90 -24.36
N GLU A 179 15.97 -8.43 -25.38
CA GLU A 179 16.59 -9.75 -25.34
C GLU A 179 17.74 -9.78 -24.31
N LEU A 180 18.57 -8.74 -24.27
CA LEU A 180 19.62 -8.60 -23.26
C LEU A 180 19.04 -8.55 -21.83
N ALA A 181 17.93 -7.84 -21.62
CA ALA A 181 17.25 -7.79 -20.32
C ALA A 181 16.74 -9.18 -19.89
N GLU A 182 16.24 -9.99 -20.83
CA GLU A 182 15.83 -11.37 -20.57
C GLU A 182 17.01 -12.27 -20.17
N PHE A 183 18.13 -12.18 -20.89
CA PHE A 183 19.36 -12.91 -20.52
C PHE A 183 19.87 -12.50 -19.14
N ILE A 184 19.90 -11.20 -18.84
CA ILE A 184 20.28 -10.69 -17.52
C ILE A 184 19.33 -11.27 -16.44
N ALA A 185 18.02 -11.26 -16.67
CA ALA A 185 17.06 -11.78 -15.70
C ALA A 185 17.26 -13.29 -15.45
N GLN A 186 17.53 -14.06 -16.51
CA GLN A 186 17.85 -15.48 -16.42
C GLN A 186 19.13 -15.72 -15.63
N GLU A 187 20.19 -14.97 -15.94
CA GLU A 187 21.47 -15.04 -15.25
C GLU A 187 21.36 -14.61 -13.79
N LEU A 188 20.45 -13.70 -13.44
CA LEU A 188 20.19 -13.29 -12.07
C LEU A 188 19.19 -14.21 -11.32
N GLY A 189 18.52 -15.13 -12.03
CA GLY A 189 17.51 -16.03 -11.46
C GLY A 189 16.23 -15.30 -11.02
N ILE A 190 15.84 -14.24 -11.74
CA ILE A 190 14.67 -13.41 -11.47
C ILE A 190 13.77 -13.30 -12.71
N ASN A 191 12.59 -12.70 -12.57
CA ASN A 191 11.69 -12.50 -13.71
C ASN A 191 12.20 -11.35 -14.61
N SER A 192 12.06 -11.47 -15.93
CA SER A 192 12.42 -10.41 -16.88
C SER A 192 11.67 -9.11 -16.64
N SER A 193 10.46 -9.18 -16.06
CA SER A 193 9.71 -7.99 -15.65
C SER A 193 10.38 -7.18 -14.54
N GLN A 194 11.42 -7.71 -13.90
CA GLN A 194 12.14 -7.04 -12.81
C GLN A 194 13.39 -6.30 -13.30
N VAL A 195 13.83 -6.50 -14.55
CA VAL A 195 15.06 -5.93 -15.09
C VAL A 195 14.71 -4.82 -16.07
N HIS A 196 15.18 -3.61 -15.80
CA HIS A 196 14.88 -2.43 -16.61
C HIS A 196 16.14 -1.66 -16.96
N MET A 197 16.21 -1.15 -18.19
CA MET A 197 17.25 -0.20 -18.56
C MET A 197 16.86 1.20 -18.06
N LEU A 198 17.73 1.84 -17.29
CA LEU A 198 17.56 3.22 -16.83
C LEU A 198 18.12 4.23 -17.82
N ASN A 199 19.38 4.02 -18.22
CA ASN A 199 20.11 4.96 -19.05
C ASN A 199 21.15 4.24 -19.91
N SER A 200 21.59 4.91 -20.97
CA SER A 200 22.62 4.42 -21.88
C SER A 200 23.54 5.57 -22.31
N MET A 201 24.85 5.32 -22.33
CA MET A 201 25.86 6.24 -22.84
C MET A 201 26.77 5.53 -23.85
N GLU A 202 27.01 6.16 -24.99
CA GLU A 202 27.98 5.66 -25.97
C GLU A 202 29.31 6.39 -25.81
N LYS A 203 30.40 5.63 -25.79
CA LYS A 203 31.76 6.18 -25.77
C LYS A 203 32.67 5.36 -26.67
N GLY A 204 32.96 5.90 -27.85
CA GLY A 204 33.73 5.17 -28.87
C GLY A 204 32.92 3.99 -29.39
N ASN A 205 33.49 2.78 -29.34
CA ASN A 205 32.83 1.55 -29.79
C ASN A 205 32.16 0.76 -28.64
N ALA A 206 32.11 1.35 -27.44
CA ALA A 206 31.55 0.73 -26.26
C ALA A 206 30.25 1.42 -25.82
N SER A 207 29.30 0.61 -25.36
CA SER A 207 28.03 1.05 -24.80
C SER A 207 28.04 0.84 -23.29
N TYR A 208 27.69 1.87 -22.55
CA TYR A 208 27.51 1.84 -21.10
C TYR A 208 26.02 1.84 -20.82
N ILE A 209 25.54 0.84 -20.10
CA ILE A 209 24.12 0.69 -19.76
C ILE A 209 23.97 0.61 -18.25
N GLU A 210 23.09 1.45 -17.73
CA GLU A 210 22.62 1.39 -16.36
C GLU A 210 21.35 0.53 -16.29
N TRP A 211 21.40 -0.52 -15.48
CA TRP A 211 20.30 -1.44 -15.23
C TRP A 211 19.71 -1.23 -13.85
N ASP A 212 18.41 -1.45 -13.74
CA ASP A 212 17.63 -1.47 -12.49
C ASP A 212 16.99 -2.84 -12.30
N VAL A 213 17.12 -3.36 -11.09
CA VAL A 213 16.42 -4.55 -10.62
C VAL A 213 15.41 -4.15 -9.57
N VAL A 214 14.12 -4.35 -9.87
CA VAL A 214 12.99 -3.98 -9.01
C VAL A 214 12.36 -5.19 -8.31
N PRO A 215 11.53 -4.99 -7.27
CA PRO A 215 10.82 -6.07 -6.60
C PRO A 215 9.86 -6.81 -7.54
N SER A 216 9.58 -8.08 -7.24
CA SER A 216 8.69 -8.89 -8.06
C SER A 216 7.22 -8.47 -7.90
N GLY A 217 6.53 -8.23 -9.01
CA GLY A 217 5.10 -7.90 -9.04
C GLY A 217 4.76 -6.68 -8.20
N SER A 218 3.86 -6.84 -7.22
CA SER A 218 3.41 -5.75 -6.34
C SER A 218 4.26 -5.57 -5.08
N ALA A 219 5.33 -6.37 -4.90
CA ALA A 219 6.16 -6.33 -3.71
C ALA A 219 6.78 -4.94 -3.46
N ASP A 220 6.93 -4.60 -2.19
CA ASP A 220 7.51 -3.31 -1.76
C ASP A 220 9.04 -3.32 -1.75
N CYS A 221 9.65 -4.51 -1.70
CA CYS A 221 11.09 -4.67 -1.52
C CYS A 221 11.58 -6.02 -2.05
N ILE A 222 12.85 -6.05 -2.44
CA ILE A 222 13.59 -7.27 -2.74
C ILE A 222 13.93 -7.95 -1.41
N SER A 223 13.70 -9.26 -1.32
CA SER A 223 14.05 -10.03 -0.11
C SER A 223 15.57 -10.04 0.10
N ASN A 224 16.03 -10.10 1.35
CA ASN A 224 17.48 -10.17 1.63
C ASN A 224 18.14 -11.36 0.92
N VAL A 225 17.47 -12.51 0.87
CA VAL A 225 17.97 -13.72 0.19
C VAL A 225 18.14 -13.47 -1.31
N THR A 226 17.12 -12.89 -1.95
CA THR A 226 17.16 -12.54 -3.38
C THR A 226 18.25 -11.50 -3.64
N ALA A 227 18.35 -10.47 -2.81
CA ALA A 227 19.35 -9.41 -2.96
C ALA A 227 20.78 -9.95 -2.85
N ILE A 228 21.07 -10.80 -1.86
CA ILE A 228 22.39 -11.45 -1.73
C ILE A 228 22.69 -12.29 -2.97
N SER A 229 21.72 -13.06 -3.47
CA SER A 229 21.89 -13.86 -4.70
C SER A 229 22.20 -12.98 -5.91
N ILE A 230 21.48 -11.86 -6.09
CA ILE A 230 21.73 -10.91 -7.19
C ILE A 230 23.14 -10.32 -7.06
N ILE A 231 23.48 -9.80 -5.87
CA ILE A 231 24.78 -9.14 -5.63
C ILE A 231 25.94 -10.10 -5.86
N ALA A 232 25.85 -11.35 -5.40
CA ALA A 232 26.89 -12.35 -5.67
C ALA A 232 27.08 -12.58 -7.17
N ARG A 233 25.98 -12.62 -7.95
CA ARG A 233 26.05 -12.85 -9.40
C ARG A 233 26.58 -11.64 -10.18
N VAL A 234 26.22 -10.44 -9.74
CA VAL A 234 26.69 -9.19 -10.34
C VAL A 234 28.15 -8.96 -9.99
N ALA A 235 28.52 -9.03 -8.71
CA ALA A 235 29.83 -8.63 -8.21
C ALA A 235 30.93 -9.70 -8.40
N GLU A 236 30.58 -10.99 -8.39
CA GLU A 236 31.59 -12.07 -8.37
C GLU A 236 31.54 -13.01 -9.56
N TYR A 237 30.34 -13.46 -9.96
CA TYR A 237 30.22 -14.61 -10.87
C TYR A 237 30.21 -14.28 -12.36
N HIS A 238 30.32 -13.01 -12.76
CA HIS A 238 30.30 -12.58 -14.16
C HIS A 238 29.18 -13.28 -14.97
N MET A 239 27.99 -12.68 -15.01
CA MET A 239 26.84 -13.10 -15.85
C MET A 239 27.24 -13.65 -17.23
N GLN A 240 26.80 -14.85 -17.60
CA GLN A 240 27.11 -15.40 -18.91
C GLN A 240 26.15 -14.86 -19.96
N LEU A 241 26.60 -13.83 -20.68
CA LEU A 241 25.86 -13.25 -21.80
C LEU A 241 26.29 -13.88 -23.13
N PRO A 242 25.36 -14.03 -24.10
CA PRO A 242 25.71 -14.51 -25.44
C PRO A 242 26.78 -13.66 -26.11
N ASP A 243 27.66 -14.30 -26.88
CA ASP A 243 28.76 -13.64 -27.62
C ASP A 243 28.28 -12.53 -28.59
N THR A 244 27.00 -12.57 -28.98
CA THR A 244 26.34 -11.54 -29.80
C THR A 244 26.36 -10.15 -29.15
N PHE A 245 26.45 -10.08 -27.82
CA PHE A 245 26.54 -8.83 -27.06
C PHE A 245 27.98 -8.39 -26.78
N GLY A 246 28.96 -9.10 -27.34
CA GLY A 246 30.39 -8.85 -27.16
C GLY A 246 30.87 -9.07 -25.73
N SER A 247 32.13 -8.72 -25.48
CA SER A 247 32.69 -8.74 -24.12
C SER A 247 32.05 -7.65 -23.27
N TYR A 248 31.72 -7.95 -22.02
CA TYR A 248 31.17 -6.98 -21.09
C TYR A 248 32.01 -6.88 -19.80
N HIS A 249 31.91 -5.72 -19.13
CA HIS A 249 32.52 -5.46 -17.84
C HIS A 249 31.55 -4.73 -16.92
N LEU A 250 31.47 -5.16 -15.66
CA LEU A 250 30.77 -4.42 -14.62
C LEU A 250 31.60 -3.20 -14.21
N ILE A 251 30.96 -2.03 -14.15
CA ILE A 251 31.59 -0.77 -13.75
C ILE A 251 31.34 -0.50 -12.27
N ASN A 252 30.08 -0.51 -11.85
CA ASN A 252 29.66 -0.30 -10.47
C ASN A 252 28.31 -0.98 -10.20
N TRP A 253 27.95 -1.07 -8.92
CA TRP A 253 26.61 -1.45 -8.48
C TRP A 253 26.29 -0.74 -7.17
N GLU A 254 25.00 -0.50 -6.92
CA GLU A 254 24.51 0.13 -5.70
C GLU A 254 23.15 -0.44 -5.27
N ILE A 255 22.83 -0.29 -3.98
CA ILE A 255 21.54 -0.66 -3.41
C ILE A 255 20.79 0.61 -3.03
N LYS A 256 19.58 0.79 -3.56
CA LYS A 256 18.68 1.88 -3.16
C LYS A 256 17.62 1.36 -2.19
N ALA A 257 17.33 2.17 -1.16
CA ALA A 257 16.30 1.84 -0.19
C ALA A 257 14.89 1.92 -0.81
N ALA A 258 13.96 1.09 -0.33
CA ALA A 258 12.57 1.10 -0.78
C ALA A 258 11.92 2.45 -0.44
N ALA A 259 11.29 3.07 -1.45
CA ALA A 259 10.49 4.27 -1.24
C ALA A 259 9.37 3.99 -0.24
N LYS A 260 9.13 4.91 0.69
CA LYS A 260 7.98 4.84 1.59
C LYS A 260 6.73 5.11 0.76
N ARG A 261 5.99 4.06 0.38
CA ARG A 261 4.75 4.22 -0.40
C ARG A 261 3.73 5.07 0.36
N ASN A 262 3.10 5.97 -0.38
CA ASN A 262 1.89 6.62 0.06
C ASN A 262 0.69 5.71 -0.23
N ILE A 263 -0.20 5.57 0.74
CA ILE A 263 -1.33 4.64 0.65
C ILE A 263 -2.61 5.45 0.53
N PHE A 264 -3.45 5.09 -0.44
CA PHE A 264 -4.78 5.65 -0.62
C PHE A 264 -5.83 4.58 -0.30
N CYS A 265 -6.71 4.85 0.65
CA CYS A 265 -7.81 3.95 1.01
C CYS A 265 -9.13 4.71 0.94
N CYS A 266 -10.02 4.28 0.04
CA CYS A 266 -11.40 4.77 0.04
C CYS A 266 -12.29 3.82 0.83
N TRP A 267 -12.97 4.32 1.84
CA TRP A 267 -13.79 3.52 2.77
C TRP A 267 -15.29 3.64 2.45
N PHE A 268 -15.98 2.50 2.43
CA PHE A 268 -17.39 2.35 2.06
C PHE A 268 -18.36 2.30 3.25
#